data_AF-A0A7C9RC58-F1
#
_entry.id   AF-A0A7C9RC58-F1
#
_cell.length_a   1.000
_cell.length_b   1.000
_cell.length_c   1.000
_cell.angle_alpha   90.00
_cell.angle_beta   90.00
_cell.angle_gamma   90.00
#
_symmetry.space_group_name_H-M   'P 1'
#
loop_
_entity.id
_entity.type
_entity.pdbx_description
1 polymer ?
#
loop_
_entity_poly.entity_id
_entity_poly.type
_entity_poly.pdbx_seq_one_letter_code
_entity_poly.pdbx_strand_id
1 'polypeptide(L)'
;MNGSTRKKNLTSRDLQAIERKKQLLDSARNLFAEKGFHNTSTKEINRAIGMADGLMYYYFPEGKQQILDAVIQEATESKAEFISQVLQNVRRDDSVRDMLVGILHSMWTLLTSDSNRKALIIM
;
A
#
# COMPACT_ATOMS: atom_id res chain seq x y z
N MET A 1 1.59 33.63 12.90
CA MET A 1 0.58 33.27 11.89
C MET A 1 0.13 31.84 12.18
N ASN A 2 -0.94 31.68 12.95
CA ASN A 2 -1.47 30.39 13.41
C ASN A 2 -2.38 29.78 12.35
N GLY A 3 -1.86 28.84 11.57
CA GLY A 3 -2.66 27.93 10.75
C GLY A 3 -2.97 26.67 11.52
N SER A 4 -4.04 26.68 12.33
CA SER A 4 -4.60 25.47 12.95
C SER A 4 -4.78 24.37 11.90
N THR A 5 -4.02 23.29 12.01
CA THR A 5 -4.36 22.00 11.42
C THR A 5 -5.65 21.54 12.10
N ARG A 6 -6.78 21.89 11.51
CA ARG A 6 -8.11 21.47 11.95
C ARG A 6 -8.17 19.95 11.82
N LYS A 7 -7.87 19.22 12.89
CA LYS A 7 -8.21 17.79 13.01
C LYS A 7 -9.70 17.69 12.70
N LYS A 8 -10.04 17.16 11.51
CA LYS A 8 -11.40 16.99 11.06
C LYS A 8 -12.04 15.93 11.97
N ASN A 9 -13.03 16.29 12.77
CA ASN A 9 -13.77 15.32 13.59
C ASN A 9 -14.55 14.38 12.64
N LEU A 10 -14.03 13.17 12.45
CA LEU A 10 -14.63 12.14 11.59
C LEU A 10 -15.88 11.57 12.25
N THR A 11 -16.96 11.44 11.49
CA THR A 11 -18.17 10.75 11.95
C THR A 11 -18.00 9.24 11.89
N SER A 12 -18.87 8.48 12.58
CA SER A 12 -18.89 7.02 12.45
C SER A 12 -19.10 6.55 11.01
N ARG A 13 -19.83 7.33 10.20
CA ARG A 13 -20.04 7.04 8.76
C ARG A 13 -18.75 7.25 7.96
N ASP A 14 -18.00 8.30 8.26
CA ASP A 14 -16.70 8.55 7.59
C ASP A 14 -15.71 7.44 7.90
N LEU A 15 -15.64 6.98 9.15
CA LEU A 15 -14.78 5.87 9.55
C LEU A 15 -15.16 4.56 8.84
N GLN A 16 -16.46 4.27 8.72
CA GLN A 16 -16.92 3.10 7.96
C GLN A 16 -16.54 3.20 6.47
N ALA A 17 -16.67 4.38 5.86
CA ALA A 17 -16.29 4.57 4.46
C ALA A 17 -14.78 4.38 4.23
N ILE A 18 -13.94 4.87 5.16
CA ILE A 18 -12.49 4.68 5.14
C ILE A 18 -12.15 3.18 5.25
N GLU A 19 -12.75 2.49 6.21
CA GLU A 19 -12.52 1.06 6.43
C GLU A 19 -12.95 0.22 5.22
N ARG A 20 -14.11 0.53 4.61
CA ARG A 20 -14.56 -0.15 3.39
C ARG A 20 -13.63 0.08 2.21
N LYS A 21 -13.15 1.32 2.03
CA LYS A 21 -12.17 1.63 0.98
C LYS A 21 -10.87 0.84 1.18
N LYS A 22 -10.40 0.73 2.42
CA LYS A 22 -9.21 -0.05 2.76
C LYS A 22 -9.40 -1.54 2.47
N GLN A 23 -10.50 -2.14 2.91
CA GLN A 23 -10.82 -3.55 2.64
C GLN A 23 -10.84 -3.87 1.14
N LEU A 24 -11.40 -2.96 0.33
CA LEU A 24 -11.43 -3.11 -1.12
C LEU A 24 -10.03 -3.09 -1.72
N LEU A 25 -9.17 -2.18 -1.25
CA LEU A 25 -7.79 -2.06 -1.72
C LEU A 25 -6.93 -3.27 -1.33
N ASP A 26 -7.04 -3.73 -0.07
CA ASP A 26 -6.35 -4.91 0.43
C ASP A 26 -6.77 -6.18 -0.34
N SER A 27 -8.07 -6.34 -0.58
CA SER A 27 -8.60 -7.46 -1.37
C SER A 27 -8.10 -7.43 -2.80
N ALA A 28 -8.10 -6.27 -3.45
CA ALA A 28 -7.62 -6.13 -4.81
C ALA A 28 -6.12 -6.41 -4.91
N ARG A 29 -5.31 -5.90 -3.96
CA ARG A 29 -3.87 -6.17 -3.88
C ARG A 29 -3.59 -7.68 -3.84
N ASN A 30 -4.31 -8.42 -2.98
CA ASN A 30 -4.13 -9.87 -2.88
C ASN A 30 -4.50 -10.58 -4.18
N LEU A 31 -5.66 -10.26 -4.76
CA LEU A 31 -6.10 -10.88 -6.01
C LEU A 31 -5.18 -10.56 -7.19
N PHE A 32 -4.69 -9.31 -7.29
CA PHE A 32 -3.72 -8.93 -8.31
C PHE A 32 -2.40 -9.69 -8.16
N ALA A 33 -1.93 -9.89 -6.93
CA ALA A 33 -0.71 -10.66 -6.67
C ALA A 33 -0.87 -12.15 -6.95
N GLU A 34 -2.06 -12.72 -6.74
CA GLU A 34 -2.34 -14.14 -6.95
C GLU A 34 -2.66 -14.50 -8.41
N LYS A 35 -3.42 -13.65 -9.10
CA LYS A 35 -4.01 -13.95 -10.41
C LYS A 35 -3.52 -13.03 -11.52
N GLY A 36 -2.88 -11.91 -11.17
CA GLY A 36 -2.57 -10.83 -12.08
C GLY A 36 -3.74 -9.86 -12.27
N PHE A 37 -3.42 -8.63 -12.70
CA PHE A 37 -4.39 -7.56 -12.91
C PHE A 37 -5.46 -7.93 -13.95
N HIS A 38 -5.06 -8.46 -15.11
CA HIS A 38 -6.00 -8.75 -16.21
C HIS A 38 -6.98 -9.88 -15.88
N ASN A 39 -6.55 -10.89 -15.11
CA ASN A 39 -7.40 -12.03 -14.73
C ASN A 39 -8.31 -11.75 -13.53
N THR A 40 -8.15 -10.61 -12.86
CA THR A 40 -8.99 -10.23 -11.71
C THR A 40 -10.16 -9.35 -12.17
N SER A 41 -11.39 -9.72 -11.81
CA SER A 41 -12.59 -8.92 -12.11
C SER A 41 -13.02 -8.02 -10.94
N THR A 42 -13.71 -6.92 -11.23
CA THR A 42 -14.26 -6.01 -10.20
C THR A 42 -15.32 -6.70 -9.32
N LYS A 43 -16.09 -7.64 -9.88
CA LYS A 43 -17.03 -8.47 -9.14
C LYS A 43 -16.34 -9.38 -8.14
N GLU A 44 -15.22 -9.97 -8.52
CA GLU A 44 -14.43 -10.84 -7.64
C GLU A 44 -13.87 -10.08 -6.45
N ILE A 45 -13.34 -8.87 -6.68
CA ILE A 45 -12.87 -7.97 -5.61
C ILE A 45 -14.01 -7.64 -4.63
N ASN A 46 -15.21 -7.28 -5.12
CA ASN A 46 -16.36 -7.01 -4.25
C ASN A 46 -16.78 -8.25 -3.44
N ARG A 47 -16.88 -9.41 -4.09
CA ARG A 47 -17.31 -10.66 -3.46
C ARG A 47 -16.35 -11.12 -2.37
N ALA A 48 -15.05 -10.91 -2.54
CA ALA A 48 -14.03 -11.28 -1.55
C ALA A 48 -14.21 -10.59 -0.20
N ILE A 49 -14.89 -9.43 -0.15
CA ILE A 49 -15.17 -8.68 1.08
C ILE A 49 -16.67 -8.56 1.39
N GLY A 50 -17.50 -9.36 0.72
CA GLY A 50 -18.95 -9.41 0.95
C GLY A 50 -19.70 -8.14 0.53
N MET A 51 -19.17 -7.38 -0.43
CA MET A 51 -19.82 -6.18 -0.97
C MET A 51 -20.68 -6.49 -2.19
N ALA A 52 -21.75 -5.72 -2.36
CA ALA A 52 -22.64 -5.84 -3.51
C ALA A 52 -21.91 -5.48 -4.83
N ASP A 53 -22.32 -6.14 -5.91
CA ASP A 53 -21.83 -5.83 -7.25
C ASP A 53 -22.06 -4.34 -7.57
N GLY A 54 -20.98 -3.63 -7.89
CA GLY A 54 -21.01 -2.21 -8.26
C GLY A 54 -20.64 -1.23 -7.14
N LEU A 55 -20.64 -1.66 -5.87
CA LEU A 55 -20.28 -0.77 -4.75
C LEU A 55 -18.81 -0.30 -4.81
N MET A 56 -17.95 -1.04 -5.51
CA MET A 56 -16.59 -0.61 -5.84
C MET A 56 -16.55 0.77 -6.52
N TYR A 57 -17.46 1.05 -7.47
CA TYR A 57 -17.46 2.30 -8.23
C TYR A 57 -17.81 3.53 -7.37
N TYR A 58 -18.41 3.32 -6.20
CA TYR A 58 -18.60 4.38 -5.22
C TYR A 58 -17.25 4.84 -4.61
N TYR A 59 -16.34 3.90 -4.34
CA TYR A 59 -15.03 4.19 -3.73
C TYR A 59 -13.92 4.45 -4.75
N PHE A 60 -14.02 3.82 -5.92
CA PHE A 60 -13.09 3.90 -7.03
C PHE A 60 -13.86 4.09 -8.35
N PRO A 61 -14.28 5.34 -8.68
CA PRO A 61 -15.09 5.64 -9.86
C PRO A 61 -14.45 5.19 -11.18
N GLU A 62 -13.12 5.30 -11.28
CA GLU A 62 -12.34 4.89 -12.46
C GLU A 62 -12.05 3.38 -12.49
N GLY A 63 -12.65 2.63 -11.58
CA GLY A 63 -12.68 1.20 -11.63
C GLY A 63 -11.38 0.52 -11.20
N LYS A 64 -11.12 -0.66 -11.79
CA LYS A 64 -9.96 -1.52 -11.47
C LYS A 64 -8.62 -0.81 -11.69
N GLN A 65 -8.54 0.12 -12.65
CA GLN A 65 -7.32 0.85 -12.96
C GLN A 65 -6.90 1.76 -11.80
N GLN A 66 -7.83 2.56 -11.26
CA GLN A 66 -7.54 3.42 -10.12
C GLN A 66 -7.21 2.62 -8.85
N ILE A 67 -7.77 1.42 -8.71
CA ILE A 67 -7.37 0.51 -7.63
C ILE A 67 -5.92 0.06 -7.83
N LEU A 68 -5.51 -0.31 -9.05
CA LEU A 68 -4.13 -0.66 -9.35
C LEU A 68 -3.19 0.51 -9.05
N ASP A 69 -3.52 1.71 -9.50
CA ASP A 69 -2.72 2.91 -9.26
C ASP A 69 -2.57 3.17 -7.74
N ALA A 70 -3.65 3.00 -6.97
CA ALA A 70 -3.61 3.11 -5.51
C ALA A 70 -2.74 2.02 -4.85
N VAL A 71 -2.80 0.78 -5.32
CA VAL A 71 -1.94 -0.31 -4.83
C VAL A 71 -0.47 -0.01 -5.11
N ILE A 72 -0.14 0.47 -6.31
CA ILE A 72 1.22 0.85 -6.70
C ILE A 72 1.71 2.04 -5.86
N GLN A 73 0.85 3.04 -5.64
CA GLN A 73 1.16 4.20 -4.83
C GLN A 73 1.50 3.80 -3.38
N GLU A 74 0.66 3.01 -2.71
CA GLU A 74 0.92 2.55 -1.34
C GLU A 74 2.21 1.72 -1.24
N ALA A 75 2.47 0.88 -2.24
CA ALA A 75 3.71 0.12 -2.30
C ALA A 75 4.94 1.02 -2.48
N THR A 76 4.81 2.08 -3.26
CA THR A 76 5.89 3.05 -3.53
C THR A 76 6.18 3.90 -2.31
N GLU A 77 5.13 4.39 -1.62
CA GLU A 77 5.24 5.15 -0.38
C GLU A 77 5.89 4.31 0.73
N SER A 78 5.44 3.07 0.92
CA SER A 78 6.03 2.14 1.91
C SER A 78 7.53 1.90 1.64
N LYS A 79 7.93 1.79 0.38
CA LYS A 79 9.34 1.64 -0.01
C LYS A 79 10.14 2.93 0.23
N ALA A 80 9.57 4.09 -0.07
CA ALA A 80 10.23 5.38 0.16
C ALA A 80 10.48 5.63 1.65
N GLU A 81 9.51 5.32 2.51
CA GLU A 81 9.66 5.39 3.96
C GLU A 81 10.75 4.43 4.46
N PHE A 82 10.76 3.20 3.94
CA PHE A 82 11.79 2.23 4.27
C PHE A 82 13.20 2.74 3.89
N ILE A 83 13.39 3.22 2.66
CA ILE A 83 14.67 3.80 2.21
C ILE A 83 15.08 4.99 3.09
N SER A 84 14.13 5.86 3.45
CA SER A 84 14.39 7.00 4.35
C SER A 84 14.88 6.54 5.73
N GLN A 85 14.26 5.51 6.32
CA GLN A 85 14.69 4.94 7.59
C GLN A 85 16.10 4.34 7.50
N VAL A 86 16.41 3.65 6.40
CA VAL A 86 17.74 3.07 6.17
C VAL A 86 18.80 4.15 6.10
N LEU A 87 18.55 5.24 5.37
CA LEU A 87 19.47 6.36 5.27
C LEU A 87 19.66 7.10 6.60
N GLN A 88 18.64 7.15 7.46
CA GLN A 88 18.74 7.75 8.79
C GLN A 88 19.53 6.89 9.78
N ASN A 89 19.56 5.58 9.58
CA ASN A 89 20.31 4.66 10.44
C ASN A 89 21.82 4.65 10.13
N VAL A 90 22.25 5.26 9.02
CA VAL A 90 23.67 5.43 8.69
C VAL A 90 24.20 6.68 9.39
N ARG A 91 25.04 6.49 10.42
CA ARG A 91 25.75 7.58 11.10
C ARG A 91 27.04 7.92 10.37
N ARG A 92 27.48 9.17 10.46
CA ARG A 92 28.70 9.66 9.79
C ARG A 92 29.98 9.01 10.31
N ASP A 93 29.90 8.46 11.50
CA ASP A 93 30.94 7.80 12.29
C ASP A 93 30.90 6.27 12.17
N ASP A 94 29.93 5.70 11.43
CA ASP A 94 29.87 4.27 11.17
C ASP A 94 31.05 3.83 10.30
N SER A 95 31.62 2.66 10.63
CA SER A 95 32.61 2.05 9.75
C SER A 95 31.97 1.65 8.42
N VAL A 96 32.75 1.59 7.34
CA VAL A 96 32.27 1.12 6.02
C VAL A 96 31.61 -0.26 6.13
N ARG A 97 32.10 -1.11 7.05
CA ARG A 97 31.53 -2.42 7.33
C ARG A 97 30.10 -2.31 7.86
N ASP A 98 29.86 -1.41 8.82
CA ASP A 98 28.53 -1.26 9.44
C ASP A 98 27.53 -0.68 8.44
N MET A 99 27.98 0.26 7.59
CA MET A 99 27.20 0.73 6.44
C MET A 99 26.83 -0.40 5.48
N LEU A 100 27.78 -1.24 5.10
CA LEU A 100 27.53 -2.38 4.20
C LEU A 100 26.56 -3.39 4.82
N VAL A 101 26.71 -3.68 6.12
CA VAL A 101 25.80 -4.56 6.86
C VAL A 101 24.39 -3.96 6.93
N GLY A 102 24.28 -2.65 7.18
CA GLY A 102 23.00 -1.93 7.18
C GLY A 102 22.31 -1.96 5.82
N ILE A 103 23.05 -1.72 4.73
CA ILE A 103 22.51 -1.78 3.36
C ILE A 103 22.06 -3.21 3.02
N LEU A 104 22.87 -4.23 3.33
CA LEU A 104 22.53 -5.63 3.06
C LEU A 104 21.31 -6.08 3.87
N HIS A 105 21.20 -5.70 5.14
CA HIS A 105 20.02 -5.96 5.96
C HIS A 105 18.78 -5.29 5.38
N SER A 106 18.95 -4.09 4.85
CA SER A 106 17.87 -3.31 4.24
C SER A 106 17.41 -3.93 2.92
N MET A 107 18.35 -4.34 2.06
CA MET A 107 18.06 -5.06 0.81
C MET A 107 17.39 -6.40 1.10
N TRP A 108 17.89 -7.15 2.08
CA TRP A 108 17.27 -8.41 2.51
C TRP A 108 15.81 -8.19 2.93
N THR A 109 15.56 -7.23 3.81
CA THR A 109 14.21 -6.90 4.29
C THR A 109 13.28 -6.46 3.16
N LEU A 110 13.80 -5.70 2.19
CA LEU A 110 13.06 -5.32 0.99
C LEU A 110 12.65 -6.52 0.14
N LEU A 111 13.55 -7.50 -0.04
CA LEU A 111 13.35 -8.66 -0.90
C LEU A 111 12.50 -9.77 -0.25
N THR A 112 12.58 -9.93 1.07
CA THR A 112 11.93 -11.05 1.78
C THR A 112 10.62 -10.68 2.49
N SER A 113 10.25 -9.40 2.56
CA SER A 113 8.96 -8.98 3.12
C SER A 113 7.80 -9.40 2.20
N ASP A 114 6.81 -10.12 2.74
CA ASP A 114 5.66 -10.66 2.00
C ASP A 114 4.85 -9.55 1.29
N SER A 115 4.77 -8.37 1.92
CA SER A 115 4.14 -7.17 1.34
C SER A 115 4.89 -6.63 0.11
N ASN A 116 6.21 -6.81 0.04
CA ASN A 116 7.04 -6.34 -1.08
C ASN A 116 7.11 -7.34 -2.23
N ARG A 117 7.06 -8.65 -1.97
CA ARG A 117 6.97 -9.67 -3.03
C ARG A 117 5.71 -9.50 -3.87
N LYS A 118 4.57 -9.23 -3.22
CA LYS A 118 3.29 -9.00 -3.91
C LYS A 118 3.31 -7.74 -4.78
N ALA A 119 3.96 -6.67 -4.32
CA ALA A 119 4.11 -5.43 -5.09
C ALA A 119 5.05 -5.58 -6.30
N LEU A 120 6.08 -6.45 -6.22
CA LEU A 120 7.01 -6.75 -7.32
C LEU A 120 6.40 -7.64 -8.41
N ILE A 121 5.38 -8.43 -8.10
CA ILE A 121 4.67 -9.28 -9.07
C ILE A 121 3.62 -8.49 -9.88
N ILE A 122 3.21 -7.33 -9.38
CA ILE A 122 2.17 -6.48 -9.99
C ILE A 122 2.76 -5.47 -11.00
N MET A 123 4.05 -5.14 -10.90
CA MET A 123 4.79 -4.33 -11.90
C MET A 123 5.34 -5.21 -13.02
#